data_AF-A0A1W1X7J7-F1
#
_entry.id   AF-A0A1W1X7J7-F1
#
_cell.length_a   1.000
_cell.length_b   1.000
_cell.length_c   1.000
_cell.angle_alpha   90.00
_cell.angle_beta   90.00
_cell.angle_gamma   90.00
#
_symmetry.space_group_name_H-M   'P 1'
#
loop_
_entity.id
_entity.type
_entity.pdbx_description
1 polymer ?
#
loop_
_entity_poly.entity_id
_entity_poly.type
_entity_poly.pdbx_seq_one_letter_code
_entity_poly.pdbx_strand_id
1 'polypeptide(L)'
;MKSKQINTKPKTWEWTLREELVQAIEELNIFLDYSYSDENLIEAASKNDISLDTTCFEYTGESKIKKEPICVKNKYAYPRSRKVSMNALRHANYKCEVDTTHLTFIRENSTLNYTEPHHLVPINYYSNFEVSLDVEENIVSLCCNCHKQIHLGEGFEVILEKLYNERKDLLKTVGIDISLDELIKLYRNDK
;
A
#
# COMPACT_ATOMS: atom_id res chain seq x y z
N MET A 1 -6.43 -37.66 -21.15
CA MET A 1 -7.77 -37.67 -20.53
C MET A 1 -7.95 -38.95 -19.71
N LYS A 2 -7.91 -38.86 -18.38
CA LYS A 2 -8.50 -39.86 -17.48
C LYS A 2 -9.14 -39.12 -16.31
N SER A 3 -10.47 -39.08 -16.28
CA SER A 3 -11.23 -38.56 -15.15
C SER A 3 -11.19 -39.56 -14.00
N LYS A 4 -10.71 -39.17 -12.81
CA LYS A 4 -10.97 -39.94 -11.58
C LYS A 4 -12.49 -39.90 -11.35
N GLN A 5 -13.15 -41.05 -11.39
CA GLN A 5 -14.57 -41.15 -11.02
C GLN A 5 -14.67 -41.11 -9.49
N ILE A 6 -15.25 -40.02 -8.98
CA ILE A 6 -15.60 -39.88 -7.57
C ILE A 6 -16.96 -40.58 -7.38
N ASN A 7 -16.99 -41.63 -6.56
CA ASN A 7 -18.13 -42.54 -6.38
C ASN A 7 -19.25 -41.98 -5.47
N THR A 8 -19.29 -40.68 -5.25
CA THR A 8 -20.34 -40.02 -4.48
C THR A 8 -20.87 -38.86 -5.31
N LYS A 9 -22.20 -38.81 -5.52
CA LYS A 9 -22.85 -37.65 -6.16
C LYS A 9 -22.54 -36.41 -5.33
N PRO A 10 -21.79 -35.41 -5.83
CA PRO A 10 -21.53 -34.20 -5.06
C PRO A 10 -22.86 -33.46 -4.89
N LYS A 11 -23.13 -33.00 -3.66
CA LYS A 11 -24.39 -32.33 -3.31
C LYS A 11 -24.48 -30.89 -3.83
N THR A 12 -23.43 -30.39 -4.47
CA THR A 12 -23.31 -29.03 -5.06
C THR A 12 -22.18 -29.04 -6.08
N TRP A 13 -22.14 -28.05 -7.00
CA TRP A 13 -21.06 -27.92 -7.99
C TRP A 13 -19.71 -27.60 -7.33
N GLU A 14 -18.96 -28.63 -6.98
CA GLU A 14 -17.56 -28.50 -6.60
C GLU A 14 -16.70 -28.38 -7.87
N TRP A 15 -16.24 -27.17 -8.14
CA TRP A 15 -15.24 -26.93 -9.18
C TRP A 15 -13.87 -27.34 -8.63
N THR A 16 -13.41 -28.53 -9.00
CA THR A 16 -12.05 -28.98 -8.67
C THR A 16 -11.10 -28.60 -9.80
N LEU A 17 -10.08 -27.79 -9.47
CA LEU A 17 -8.98 -27.51 -10.39
C LEU A 17 -8.20 -28.81 -10.64
N ARG A 18 -7.74 -28.99 -11.88
CA ARG A 18 -6.86 -30.13 -12.21
C ARG A 18 -5.53 -29.97 -11.48
N GLU A 19 -4.96 -31.05 -10.97
CA GLU A 19 -3.68 -31.05 -10.26
C GLU A 19 -2.57 -30.40 -11.11
N GLU A 20 -2.56 -30.65 -12.42
CA GLU A 20 -1.57 -30.04 -13.33
C GLU A 20 -1.76 -28.53 -13.49
N LEU A 21 -3.01 -28.04 -13.41
CA LEU A 21 -3.33 -26.61 -13.44
C LEU A 21 -2.97 -25.95 -12.11
N VAL A 22 -3.17 -26.63 -10.97
CA VAL A 22 -2.72 -26.16 -9.66
C VAL A 22 -1.19 -26.05 -9.63
N GLN A 23 -0.48 -27.08 -10.10
CA GLN A 23 0.99 -27.05 -10.23
C GLN A 23 1.46 -25.94 -11.17
N ALA A 24 0.82 -25.77 -12.34
CA ALA A 24 1.18 -24.68 -13.24
C ALA A 24 0.90 -23.30 -12.63
N ILE A 25 -0.21 -23.12 -11.89
CA ILE A 25 -0.53 -21.89 -11.17
C ILE A 25 0.49 -21.60 -10.06
N GLU A 26 0.92 -22.62 -9.32
CA GLU A 26 1.95 -22.52 -8.28
C GLU A 26 3.34 -22.21 -8.87
N GLU A 27 3.70 -22.86 -9.99
CA GLU A 27 4.98 -22.66 -10.69
C GLU A 27 5.06 -21.29 -11.38
N LEU A 28 3.98 -20.89 -12.07
CA LEU A 28 3.87 -19.60 -12.75
C LEU A 28 3.54 -18.47 -11.78
N ASN A 29 3.15 -18.81 -10.55
CA ASN A 29 2.80 -17.88 -9.49
C ASN A 29 1.78 -16.82 -9.99
N ILE A 30 0.79 -17.27 -10.78
CA ILE A 30 -0.13 -16.39 -11.55
C ILE A 30 -0.95 -15.47 -10.63
N PHE A 31 -1.31 -15.94 -9.45
CA PHE A 31 -2.01 -15.14 -8.44
C PHE A 31 -1.08 -14.28 -7.59
N LEU A 32 0.22 -14.36 -7.83
CA LEU A 32 1.23 -13.51 -7.24
C LEU A 32 1.48 -12.30 -8.14
N ASP A 33 0.39 -11.67 -8.56
CA ASP A 33 0.44 -10.33 -9.14
C ASP A 33 0.83 -9.38 -8.00
N TYR A 34 2.13 -9.34 -7.73
CA TYR A 34 2.81 -8.39 -6.86
C TYR A 34 2.79 -7.02 -7.57
N SER A 35 1.62 -6.44 -7.79
CA SER A 35 1.49 -4.98 -7.72
C SER A 35 1.60 -4.60 -6.23
N TYR A 36 2.81 -4.79 -5.69
CA TYR A 36 3.05 -4.87 -4.26
C TYR A 36 3.59 -3.54 -3.74
N SER A 37 2.73 -2.69 -3.20
CA SER A 37 3.21 -1.71 -2.23
C SER A 37 2.25 -1.44 -1.06
N ASP A 38 0.94 -1.36 -1.30
CA ASP A 38 0.02 -0.87 -0.25
C ASP A 38 -0.85 -1.95 0.41
N GLU A 39 -1.26 -3.01 -0.31
CA GLU A 39 -2.21 -4.01 0.23
C GLU A 39 -1.68 -4.76 1.47
N ASN A 40 -0.37 -4.98 1.55
CA ASN A 40 0.23 -5.61 2.72
C ASN A 40 0.29 -4.68 3.93
N LEU A 41 0.35 -3.36 3.69
CA LEU A 41 0.22 -2.38 4.76
C LEU A 41 -1.21 -2.34 5.28
N ILE A 42 -2.20 -2.53 4.38
CA ILE A 42 -3.62 -2.63 4.73
C ILE A 42 -3.89 -3.86 5.58
N GLU A 43 -3.43 -5.04 5.16
CA GLU A 43 -3.61 -6.29 5.93
C GLU A 43 -2.93 -6.18 7.30
N ALA A 44 -1.72 -5.60 7.33
CA ALA A 44 -1.05 -5.30 8.57
C ALA A 44 -1.86 -4.32 9.41
N ALA A 45 -2.46 -3.26 8.88
CA ALA A 45 -3.28 -2.33 9.68
C ALA A 45 -4.54 -2.99 10.26
N SER A 46 -5.14 -3.96 9.58
CA SER A 46 -6.41 -4.59 9.98
C SER A 46 -6.31 -5.52 11.20
N LYS A 47 -5.15 -6.13 11.47
CA LYS A 47 -4.99 -7.18 12.51
C LYS A 47 -4.76 -6.65 13.94
N ASN A 48 -4.82 -5.35 14.20
CA ASN A 48 -4.59 -4.79 15.53
C ASN A 48 -5.90 -4.32 16.17
N ASP A 49 -6.09 -4.67 17.44
CA ASP A 49 -6.89 -3.88 18.37
C ASP A 49 -6.21 -2.52 18.51
N ILE A 50 -6.71 -1.51 17.79
CA ILE A 50 -6.27 -0.13 17.95
C ILE A 50 -6.92 0.36 19.25
N SER A 51 -6.24 0.14 20.38
CA SER A 51 -6.63 0.77 21.63
C SER A 51 -6.63 2.29 21.45
N LEU A 52 -7.53 2.94 22.18
CA LEU A 52 -7.95 4.34 22.11
C LEU A 52 -6.85 5.35 22.48
N ASP A 53 -5.57 5.07 22.22
CA ASP A 53 -4.52 6.06 22.41
C ASP A 53 -4.63 7.12 21.31
N THR A 54 -5.45 8.12 21.63
CA THR A 54 -5.85 9.27 20.82
C THR A 54 -4.71 10.30 20.82
N THR A 55 -3.47 9.85 20.78
CA THR A 55 -2.32 10.74 20.67
C THR A 55 -2.13 11.07 19.20
N CYS A 56 -2.22 12.36 18.88
CA CYS A 56 -1.82 12.85 17.57
C CYS A 56 -0.32 12.56 17.42
N PHE A 57 0.04 11.84 16.34
CA PHE A 57 1.44 11.67 15.99
C PHE A 57 1.89 12.93 15.25
N GLU A 58 2.96 13.56 15.69
CA GLU A 58 3.58 14.68 14.96
C GLU A 58 4.83 14.18 14.24
N TYR A 59 5.10 14.74 13.06
CA TYR A 59 6.29 14.42 12.29
C TYR A 59 7.54 14.87 13.03
N THR A 60 8.56 14.00 13.03
CA THR A 60 9.85 14.32 13.64
C THR A 60 10.73 15.09 12.65
N GLY A 61 10.47 15.00 11.33
CA GLY A 61 11.30 15.65 10.31
C GLY A 61 12.69 15.03 10.19
N GLU A 62 12.89 13.83 10.75
CA GLU A 62 14.19 13.15 10.76
C GLU A 62 14.24 12.10 9.65
N SER A 63 15.26 12.21 8.79
CA SER A 63 15.51 11.19 7.76
C SER A 63 15.86 9.84 8.40
N LYS A 64 15.32 8.75 7.85
CA LYS A 64 15.68 7.39 8.26
C LYS A 64 16.78 6.82 7.36
N ILE A 65 17.75 6.16 7.99
CA ILE A 65 18.83 5.45 7.30
C ILE A 65 18.23 4.38 6.37
N LYS A 66 18.66 4.40 5.10
CA LYS A 66 18.29 3.42 4.10
C LYS A 66 18.78 2.03 4.53
N LYS A 67 17.85 1.10 4.66
CA LYS A 67 18.15 -0.33 4.86
C LYS A 67 18.26 -1.01 3.50
N GLU A 68 19.13 -2.02 3.41
CA GLU A 68 19.29 -2.81 2.19
C GLU A 68 18.01 -3.61 1.88
N PRO A 69 17.58 -3.68 0.60
CA PRO A 69 16.46 -4.50 0.19
C PRO A 69 16.78 -5.99 0.36
N ILE A 70 15.77 -6.78 0.69
CA ILE A 70 15.90 -8.23 0.86
C ILE A 70 15.56 -8.90 -0.46
N CYS A 71 16.49 -9.66 -1.04
CA CYS A 71 16.19 -10.46 -2.23
C CYS A 71 15.46 -11.74 -1.80
N VAL A 72 14.20 -11.88 -2.23
CA VAL A 72 13.39 -13.09 -2.01
C VAL A 72 12.98 -13.63 -3.37
N LYS A 73 13.48 -14.83 -3.73
CA LYS A 73 13.11 -15.53 -4.98
C LYS A 73 13.27 -14.65 -6.25
N ASN A 74 14.44 -14.04 -6.44
CA ASN A 74 14.74 -13.11 -7.56
C ASN A 74 13.90 -11.83 -7.62
N LYS A 75 13.16 -11.49 -6.56
CA LYS A 75 12.48 -10.20 -6.42
C LYS A 75 13.05 -9.42 -5.24
N TYR A 76 13.17 -8.11 -5.39
CA TYR A 76 13.60 -7.23 -4.31
C TYR A 76 12.39 -6.86 -3.44
N ALA A 77 12.46 -7.20 -2.16
CA ALA A 77 11.52 -6.76 -1.14
C ALA A 77 12.11 -5.57 -0.39
N TYR A 78 11.44 -4.41 -0.48
CA TYR A 78 11.86 -3.20 0.20
C TYR A 78 11.41 -3.21 1.67
N PRO A 79 12.25 -2.72 2.60
CA PRO A 79 11.96 -2.73 4.02
C PRO A 79 10.78 -1.79 4.34
N ARG A 80 9.76 -2.33 5.03
CA ARG A 80 8.56 -1.59 5.46
C ARG A 80 8.29 -1.81 6.94
N SER A 81 7.80 -0.79 7.61
CA SER A 81 7.48 -0.81 9.02
C SER A 81 6.02 -0.48 9.25
N ARG A 82 5.27 -1.46 9.78
CA ARG A 82 3.87 -1.28 10.19
C ARG A 82 3.67 -0.06 11.11
N LYS A 83 4.64 0.21 11.99
CA LYS A 83 4.58 1.35 12.91
C LYS A 83 4.55 2.69 12.15
N VAL A 84 5.33 2.81 11.08
CA VAL A 84 5.41 4.02 10.25
C VAL A 84 4.08 4.28 9.57
N SER A 85 3.50 3.27 8.92
CA SER A 85 2.16 3.40 8.31
C SER A 85 1.10 3.77 9.34
N MET A 86 1.09 3.12 10.51
CA MET A 86 0.13 3.43 11.57
C MET A 86 0.30 4.85 12.13
N ASN A 87 1.53 5.33 12.27
CA ASN A 87 1.82 6.70 12.70
C ASN A 87 1.28 7.73 11.68
N ALA A 88 1.48 7.49 10.39
CA ALA A 88 0.94 8.36 9.33
C ALA A 88 -0.60 8.39 9.33
N LEU A 89 -1.25 7.23 9.49
CA LEU A 89 -2.71 7.18 9.63
C LEU A 89 -3.23 7.92 10.87
N ARG A 90 -2.50 7.84 12.00
CA ARG A 90 -2.82 8.61 13.22
C ARG A 90 -2.64 10.10 13.01
N HIS A 91 -1.59 10.53 12.32
CA HIS A 91 -1.36 11.94 11.97
C HIS A 91 -2.54 12.51 11.18
N ALA A 92 -3.06 11.75 10.22
CA ALA A 92 -4.23 12.11 9.43
C ALA A 92 -5.57 11.95 10.18
N ASN A 93 -5.56 11.58 11.47
CA ASN A 93 -6.75 11.24 12.25
C ASN A 93 -7.66 10.22 11.57
N TYR A 94 -7.07 9.27 10.83
CA TYR A 94 -7.78 8.27 10.04
C TYR A 94 -8.78 8.88 9.03
N LYS A 95 -8.47 10.07 8.49
CA LYS A 95 -9.24 10.72 7.42
C LYS A 95 -8.46 10.66 6.11
N CYS A 96 -9.18 10.81 4.99
CA CYS A 96 -8.54 10.94 3.70
C CYS A 96 -7.89 12.32 3.57
N GLU A 97 -6.62 12.35 3.20
CA GLU A 97 -5.87 13.61 3.02
C GLU A 97 -6.25 14.34 1.72
N VAL A 98 -6.76 13.62 0.72
CA VAL A 98 -7.30 14.25 -0.49
C VAL A 98 -8.57 15.05 -0.18
N ASP A 99 -9.45 14.53 0.66
CA ASP A 99 -10.61 15.26 1.15
C ASP A 99 -11.10 14.62 2.47
N THR A 100 -11.07 15.41 3.54
CA THR A 100 -11.49 14.98 4.87
C THR A 100 -12.98 14.65 4.98
N THR A 101 -13.80 15.04 3.99
CA THR A 101 -15.23 14.77 3.91
C THR A 101 -15.58 13.47 3.17
N HIS A 102 -14.59 12.82 2.54
CA HIS A 102 -14.81 11.54 1.89
C HIS A 102 -15.35 10.49 2.85
N LEU A 103 -16.42 9.81 2.41
CA LEU A 103 -17.05 8.76 3.19
C LEU A 103 -16.12 7.55 3.32
N THR A 104 -15.98 7.08 4.56
CA THR A 104 -15.26 5.87 4.93
C THR A 104 -16.12 5.06 5.89
N PHE A 105 -15.97 3.74 5.89
CA PHE A 105 -16.61 2.89 6.89
C PHE A 105 -15.79 2.85 8.19
N ILE A 106 -16.43 2.43 9.29
CA ILE A 106 -15.76 2.20 10.58
C ILE A 106 -15.11 0.81 10.56
N ARG A 107 -13.89 0.71 11.07
CA ARG A 107 -13.16 -0.56 11.21
C ARG A 107 -13.90 -1.51 12.16
N GLU A 108 -13.94 -2.80 11.83
CA GLU A 108 -14.71 -3.81 12.59
C GLU A 108 -14.39 -3.82 14.10
N ASN A 109 -13.11 -3.72 14.46
CA ASN A 109 -12.63 -3.77 15.85
C ASN A 109 -12.17 -2.40 16.38
N SER A 110 -12.74 -1.30 15.89
CA SER A 110 -12.36 0.04 16.33
C SER A 110 -13.50 1.06 16.14
N THR A 111 -13.41 2.21 16.80
CA THR A 111 -14.27 3.37 16.55
C THR A 111 -13.74 4.28 15.44
N LEU A 112 -12.61 3.92 14.84
CA LEU A 112 -11.89 4.72 13.87
C LEU A 112 -12.36 4.45 12.44
N ASN A 113 -12.31 5.49 11.63
CA ASN A 113 -12.51 5.40 10.19
C ASN A 113 -11.46 4.48 9.54
N TYR A 114 -11.89 3.81 8.47
CA TYR A 114 -11.02 3.00 7.64
C TYR A 114 -10.40 3.87 6.54
N THR A 115 -9.07 3.93 6.57
CA THR A 115 -8.23 4.54 5.53
C THR A 115 -7.01 3.66 5.28
N GLU A 116 -6.47 3.78 4.09
CA GLU A 116 -5.39 2.96 3.55
C GLU A 116 -4.12 3.81 3.49
N PRO A 117 -3.02 3.36 4.11
CA PRO A 117 -1.75 4.06 4.01
C PRO A 117 -1.18 3.85 2.61
N HIS A 118 -0.67 4.92 2.01
CA HIS A 118 -0.10 4.90 0.67
C HIS A 118 1.21 5.68 0.65
N HIS A 119 2.29 5.09 0.14
CA HIS A 119 3.53 5.83 -0.07
C HIS A 119 3.35 6.79 -1.26
N LEU A 120 3.46 8.11 -1.01
CA LEU A 120 3.33 9.13 -2.05
C LEU A 120 4.44 9.01 -3.09
N VAL A 121 5.71 8.91 -2.68
CA VAL A 121 6.78 8.46 -3.57
C VAL A 121 6.78 6.93 -3.56
N PRO A 122 6.46 6.25 -4.68
CA PRO A 122 6.25 4.81 -4.67
C PRO A 122 7.51 4.05 -4.26
N ILE A 123 7.33 3.09 -3.35
CA ILE A 123 8.46 2.33 -2.78
C ILE A 123 9.19 1.44 -3.79
N ASN A 124 8.60 1.17 -4.96
CA ASN A 124 9.27 0.44 -6.04
C ASN A 124 10.53 1.17 -6.54
N TYR A 125 10.59 2.48 -6.35
CA TYR A 125 11.73 3.34 -6.71
C TYR A 125 12.71 3.56 -5.54
N TYR A 126 12.62 2.78 -4.46
CA TYR A 126 13.50 2.88 -3.28
C TYR A 126 15.00 2.87 -3.62
N SER A 127 15.39 2.18 -4.69
CA SER A 127 16.77 2.16 -5.17
C SER A 127 17.26 3.52 -5.68
N ASN A 128 16.38 4.41 -6.12
CA ASN A 128 16.71 5.71 -6.70
C ASN A 128 16.99 6.81 -5.66
N PHE A 129 16.79 6.52 -4.37
CA PHE A 129 16.95 7.50 -3.28
C PHE A 129 18.05 7.06 -2.31
N GLU A 130 18.80 7.99 -1.75
CA GLU A 130 19.84 7.71 -0.75
C GLU A 130 19.28 7.50 0.67
N VAL A 131 18.03 7.91 0.90
CA VAL A 131 17.31 7.77 2.16
C VAL A 131 16.24 6.69 2.09
N SER A 132 15.72 6.25 3.24
CA SER A 132 14.57 5.35 3.29
C SER A 132 13.29 6.05 2.80
N LEU A 133 12.57 5.44 1.85
CA LEU A 133 11.22 5.89 1.47
C LEU A 133 10.13 5.49 2.48
N ASP A 134 10.43 4.58 3.41
CA ASP A 134 9.51 4.15 4.47
C ASP A 134 9.60 5.09 5.69
N VAL A 135 9.11 6.32 5.50
CA VAL A 135 9.04 7.41 6.50
C VAL A 135 7.62 7.96 6.55
N GLU A 136 7.19 8.46 7.72
CA GLU A 136 5.81 8.91 7.96
C GLU A 136 5.42 10.07 7.04
N GLU A 137 6.37 10.94 6.71
CA GLU A 137 6.22 12.10 5.83
C GLU A 137 5.94 11.70 4.38
N ASN A 138 6.36 10.49 3.97
CA ASN A 138 6.10 9.93 2.63
C ASN A 138 4.84 9.05 2.59
N ILE A 139 4.16 8.83 3.72
CA ILE A 139 2.90 8.05 3.74
C ILE A 139 1.71 8.99 3.92
N VAL A 140 0.73 8.84 3.05
CA VAL A 140 -0.55 9.55 3.08
C VAL A 140 -1.69 8.60 3.43
N SER A 141 -2.68 9.09 4.16
CA SER A 141 -3.91 8.37 4.49
C SER A 141 -4.97 8.61 3.42
N LEU A 142 -5.42 7.55 2.74
CA LEU A 142 -6.39 7.64 1.65
C LEU A 142 -7.66 6.83 1.94
N CYS A 143 -8.81 7.26 1.40
CA CYS A 143 -9.98 6.38 1.32
C CYS A 143 -9.79 5.37 0.16
N CYS A 144 -10.54 4.27 0.19
CA CYS A 144 -10.45 3.22 -0.83
C CYS A 144 -10.63 3.73 -2.27
N ASN A 145 -11.45 4.78 -2.45
CA ASN A 145 -11.67 5.36 -3.78
C ASN A 145 -10.46 6.15 -4.26
N CYS A 146 -9.91 7.05 -3.44
CA CYS A 146 -8.72 7.82 -3.81
C CYS A 146 -7.51 6.91 -4.00
N HIS A 147 -7.33 5.91 -3.12
CA HIS A 147 -6.24 4.95 -3.23
C HIS A 147 -6.29 4.19 -4.56
N LYS A 148 -7.46 3.64 -4.91
CA LYS A 148 -7.66 2.98 -6.21
C LYS A 148 -7.56 3.93 -7.39
N GLN A 149 -8.04 5.17 -7.27
CA GLN A 149 -8.00 6.13 -8.36
C GLN A 149 -6.57 6.54 -8.71
N ILE A 150 -5.68 6.68 -7.72
CA ILE A 150 -4.28 6.99 -7.99
C ILE A 150 -3.62 5.92 -8.86
N HIS A 151 -3.91 4.64 -8.57
CA HIS A 151 -3.30 3.51 -9.27
C HIS A 151 -3.99 3.17 -10.60
N LEU A 152 -5.33 3.18 -10.63
CA LEU A 152 -6.12 2.62 -11.74
C LEU A 152 -6.96 3.67 -12.48
N GLY A 153 -7.24 4.80 -11.85
CA GLY A 153 -8.17 5.79 -12.35
C GLY A 153 -7.54 6.80 -13.32
N GLU A 154 -8.40 7.47 -14.08
CA GLU A 154 -8.06 8.68 -14.81
C GLU A 154 -8.02 9.90 -13.86
N GLY A 155 -7.27 10.93 -14.24
CA GLY A 155 -7.14 12.16 -13.47
C GLY A 155 -6.39 12.00 -12.15
N PHE A 156 -5.61 10.91 -11.99
CA PHE A 156 -4.76 10.69 -10.82
C PHE A 156 -3.75 11.82 -10.61
N GLU A 157 -3.35 12.50 -11.69
CA GLU A 157 -2.43 13.65 -11.63
C GLU A 157 -2.97 14.77 -10.73
N VAL A 158 -4.28 15.00 -10.71
CA VAL A 158 -4.92 16.02 -9.86
C VAL A 158 -4.79 15.65 -8.38
N ILE A 159 -4.93 14.36 -8.06
CA ILE A 159 -4.76 13.86 -6.70
C ILE A 159 -3.29 13.98 -6.28
N LEU A 160 -2.36 13.57 -7.15
CA LEU A 160 -0.92 13.66 -6.88
C LEU A 160 -0.46 15.11 -6.71
N GLU A 161 -0.94 16.03 -7.54
CA GLU A 161 -0.60 17.45 -7.43
C GLU A 161 -1.03 18.01 -6.08
N LYS A 162 -2.25 17.68 -5.61
CA LYS A 162 -2.72 18.10 -4.29
C LYS A 162 -1.83 17.55 -3.17
N LEU A 163 -1.64 16.24 -3.12
CA LEU A 163 -0.84 15.58 -2.08
C LEU A 163 0.62 16.05 -2.10
N TYR A 164 1.20 16.24 -3.28
CA TYR A 164 2.55 16.77 -3.45
C TYR A 164 2.67 18.18 -2.88
N ASN A 165 1.73 19.07 -3.19
CA ASN A 165 1.76 20.44 -2.68
C ASN A 165 1.68 20.50 -1.16
N GLU A 166 0.96 19.57 -0.53
CA GLU A 166 0.86 19.44 0.92
C GLU A 166 2.12 18.80 1.55
N ARG A 167 2.84 17.93 0.84
CA ARG A 167 3.95 17.13 1.38
C ARG A 167 5.36 17.56 0.95
N LYS A 168 5.52 18.34 -0.12
CA LYS A 168 6.84 18.65 -0.74
C LYS A 168 7.90 19.14 0.24
N ASP A 169 7.53 20.03 1.16
CA ASP A 169 8.47 20.59 2.12
C ASP A 169 8.88 19.55 3.17
N LEU A 170 7.93 18.72 3.62
CA LEU A 170 8.17 17.61 4.55
C LEU A 170 9.06 16.53 3.91
N LEU A 171 8.77 16.14 2.67
CA LEU A 171 9.60 15.20 1.91
C LEU A 171 11.05 15.69 1.81
N LYS A 172 11.23 16.98 1.52
CA LYS A 172 12.54 17.59 1.45
C LYS A 172 13.28 17.57 2.79
N THR A 173 12.59 17.78 3.92
CA THR A 173 13.22 17.70 5.25
C THR A 173 13.76 16.31 5.57
N VAL A 174 13.11 15.25 5.10
CA VAL A 174 13.56 13.87 5.29
C VAL A 174 14.53 13.37 4.20
N GLY A 175 14.95 14.26 3.30
CA GLY A 175 15.94 13.97 2.25
C GLY A 175 15.36 13.32 0.99
N ILE A 176 14.04 13.38 0.80
CA ILE A 176 13.37 12.94 -0.43
C ILE A 176 13.14 14.17 -1.31
N ASP A 177 14.05 14.41 -2.26
CA ASP A 177 13.93 15.49 -3.24
C ASP A 177 13.36 14.94 -4.55
N ILE A 178 12.16 15.40 -4.91
CA ILE A 178 11.46 15.00 -6.12
C ILE A 178 10.56 16.13 -6.61
N SER A 179 10.54 16.37 -7.92
CA SER A 179 9.59 17.31 -8.54
C SER A 179 8.23 16.66 -8.79
N LEU A 180 7.18 17.47 -8.92
CA LEU A 180 5.84 16.97 -9.28
C LEU A 180 5.85 16.19 -10.61
N ASP A 181 6.59 16.68 -11.62
CA ASP A 181 6.70 16.01 -12.92
C ASP A 181 7.38 14.65 -12.82
N GLU A 182 8.41 14.52 -11.98
CA GLU A 182 9.05 13.23 -11.71
C GLU A 182 8.09 12.30 -10.98
N LEU A 183 7.38 12.78 -9.96
CA LEU A 183 6.38 12.01 -9.23
C LEU A 183 5.32 11.44 -10.18
N ILE A 184 4.73 12.27 -11.04
CA ILE A 184 3.74 11.83 -12.04
C ILE A 184 4.34 10.78 -12.99
N LYS A 185 5.60 10.94 -13.42
CA LYS A 185 6.29 9.94 -14.25
C LYS A 185 6.45 8.61 -13.52
N LEU A 186 6.76 8.62 -12.23
CA LEU A 186 6.87 7.38 -11.44
C LEU A 186 5.57 6.58 -11.49
N TYR A 187 4.41 7.23 -11.27
CA TYR A 187 3.10 6.57 -11.33
C TYR A 187 2.68 6.14 -12.74
N ARG A 188 3.10 6.86 -13.79
CA ARG A 188 2.84 6.43 -15.18
C ARG A 188 3.63 5.18 -15.56
N ASN A 189 4.84 5.04 -15.02
CA ASN A 189 5.73 3.92 -15.30
C ASN A 189 5.50 2.71 -14.38
N ASP A 190 4.74 2.87 -13.30
CA ASP A 190 4.40 1.80 -12.33
C ASP A 190 3.13 1.02 -12.73
N LYS A 191 2.53 1.33 -13.89
CA LYS A 191 1.33 0.67 -14.44
C LYS A 191 1.66 -0.53 -15.32
#